data_AF-A0A1V4ZLF5-F1
#
_entry.id   AF-A0A1V4ZLF5-F1
#
_cell.length_a   1.000
_cell.length_b   1.000
_cell.length_c   1.000
_cell.angle_alpha   90.00
_cell.angle_beta   90.00
_cell.angle_gamma   90.00
#
_symmetry.space_group_name_H-M   'P 1'
#
loop_
_entity.id
_entity.type
_entity.pdbx_description
1 polymer ?
#
loop_
_entity_poly.entity_id
_entity_poly.type
_entity_poly.pdbx_seq_one_letter_code
_entity_poly.pdbx_strand_id
1 'polypeptide(L)'
;MGSREQVGRNCPYCGAIIAYDEYFCRACHKRIYDQQDFSAPSPLKAETFVVAARNPWIAGILSFVSPGLGQFYNAETMKGFLFFLALIVISFDMVATDILTRFHAIFFFGVWILSIFDAFYSAWQISHFVKPCTTGASYALYILLVLYAFIVGLHLYTGQPDTAYLAKLFPPVALMAG
;
A
#
# COMPACT_ATOMS: atom_id res chain seq x y z
N MET A 1 -32.62 -17.89 23.31
CA MET A 1 -31.73 -18.11 22.14
C MET A 1 -32.54 -18.85 21.10
N GLY A 2 -33.15 -18.13 20.14
CA GLY A 2 -33.96 -18.76 19.09
C GLY A 2 -33.03 -19.38 18.04
N SER A 3 -33.13 -20.69 17.81
CA SER A 3 -32.46 -21.34 16.69
C SER A 3 -33.00 -20.75 15.41
N ARG A 4 -32.17 -19.99 14.68
CA ARG A 4 -32.50 -19.59 13.32
C ARG A 4 -32.68 -20.87 12.53
N GLU A 5 -33.89 -21.12 12.06
CA GLU A 5 -34.22 -22.21 11.16
C GLU A 5 -33.34 -22.02 9.91
N GLN A 6 -32.26 -22.79 9.84
CA GLN A 6 -31.39 -22.78 8.68
C GLN A 6 -32.17 -23.44 7.55
N VAL A 7 -32.72 -22.61 6.65
CA VAL A 7 -33.39 -23.09 5.44
C VAL A 7 -32.42 -24.03 4.73
N GLY A 8 -32.74 -25.31 4.65
CA GLY A 8 -31.87 -26.31 4.03
C GLY A 8 -31.90 -26.23 2.50
N ARG A 9 -30.85 -26.76 1.85
CA ARG A 9 -30.83 -26.98 0.39
C ARG A 9 -31.13 -28.44 0.08
N ASN A 10 -31.52 -28.76 -1.15
CA ASN A 10 -31.71 -30.15 -1.58
C ASN A 10 -30.37 -30.77 -2.01
N CYS A 11 -30.12 -31.99 -1.56
CA CYS A 11 -28.95 -32.77 -1.99
C CYS A 11 -29.04 -33.09 -3.49
N PRO A 12 -28.01 -32.80 -4.31
CA PRO A 12 -28.05 -33.01 -5.76
C PRO A 12 -28.09 -34.49 -6.17
N TYR A 13 -27.75 -35.41 -5.26
CA TYR A 13 -27.70 -36.84 -5.55
C TYR A 13 -28.99 -37.59 -5.21
N CYS A 14 -29.75 -37.14 -4.21
CA CYS A 14 -30.91 -37.88 -3.70
C CYS A 14 -32.13 -37.01 -3.36
N GLY A 15 -32.02 -35.69 -3.43
CA GLY A 15 -33.13 -34.76 -3.16
C GLY A 15 -33.46 -34.54 -1.68
N ALA A 16 -32.77 -35.19 -0.74
CA ALA A 16 -32.98 -34.95 0.69
C ALA A 16 -32.58 -33.51 1.08
N ILE A 17 -33.35 -32.91 1.99
CA ILE A 17 -33.04 -31.59 2.55
C ILE A 17 -31.83 -31.73 3.50
N ILE A 18 -30.80 -30.92 3.28
CA ILE A 18 -29.56 -30.88 4.04
C ILE A 18 -29.27 -29.45 4.52
N ALA A 19 -28.55 -29.31 5.64
CA ALA A 19 -28.09 -28.00 6.09
C ALA A 19 -26.92 -27.49 5.22
N TYR A 20 -26.71 -26.17 5.19
CA TYR A 20 -25.67 -25.56 4.35
C TYR A 20 -24.24 -25.88 4.81
N ASP A 21 -24.06 -26.20 6.09
CA ASP A 21 -22.77 -26.53 6.70
C ASP A 21 -22.41 -28.03 6.62
N GLU A 22 -23.30 -28.87 6.08
CA GLU A 22 -23.06 -30.31 5.96
C GLU A 22 -22.26 -30.68 4.70
N TYR A 23 -21.11 -31.31 4.92
CA TYR A 23 -20.23 -31.84 3.87
C TYR A 23 -20.67 -33.22 3.35
N PHE A 24 -21.58 -33.89 4.07
CA PHE A 24 -22.06 -35.23 3.78
C PHE A 24 -23.58 -35.27 3.89
N CYS A 25 -24.25 -35.83 2.89
CA CYS A 25 -25.69 -36.04 2.98
C CYS A 25 -25.98 -37.23 3.91
N ARG A 26 -26.75 -37.02 4.99
CA ARG A 26 -27.13 -38.09 5.92
C ARG A 26 -28.03 -39.19 5.32
N ALA A 27 -28.71 -38.90 4.21
CA ALA A 27 -29.59 -39.85 3.54
C ALA A 27 -28.83 -40.76 2.56
N CYS A 28 -28.05 -40.19 1.65
CA CYS A 28 -27.34 -40.96 0.61
C CYS A 28 -25.85 -41.19 0.88
N HIS A 29 -25.32 -40.64 1.98
CA HIS A 29 -23.92 -40.76 2.40
C HIS A 29 -22.87 -40.29 1.37
N LYS A 30 -23.29 -39.58 0.32
CA LYS A 30 -22.36 -38.97 -0.64
C LYS A 30 -21.79 -37.66 -0.09
N ARG A 31 -20.50 -37.46 -0.33
CA ARG A 31 -19.81 -36.20 -0.06
C ARG A 31 -20.26 -35.14 -1.07
N ILE A 32 -20.55 -33.95 -0.57
CA ILE A 32 -20.96 -32.82 -1.39
C ILE A 32 -19.75 -31.92 -1.55
N TYR A 33 -19.26 -31.83 -2.78
CA TYR A 33 -18.07 -31.04 -3.13
C TYR A 33 -18.41 -29.59 -3.42
N ASP A 34 -19.67 -29.31 -3.75
CA ASP A 34 -20.13 -27.98 -4.12
C ASP A 34 -20.63 -27.24 -2.87
N GLN A 35 -19.69 -26.64 -2.14
CA GLN A 35 -20.00 -25.63 -1.12
C GLN A 35 -20.01 -24.21 -1.70
N GLN A 36 -19.74 -24.08 -3.00
CA GLN A 36 -19.59 -22.79 -3.68
C GLN A 36 -20.84 -22.42 -4.50
N ASP A 37 -21.99 -22.99 -4.17
CA ASP A 37 -23.27 -22.42 -4.57
C ASP A 37 -23.49 -21.08 -3.84
N PHE A 38 -22.85 -20.03 -4.36
CA PHE A 38 -23.11 -18.62 -4.04
C PHE A 38 -24.58 -18.22 -4.26
N SER A 39 -25.40 -19.11 -4.81
CA SER A 39 -26.83 -19.01 -5.02
C SER A 39 -27.66 -19.34 -3.77
N ALA A 40 -27.04 -19.86 -2.70
CA ALA A 40 -27.70 -19.98 -1.41
C ALA A 40 -28.13 -18.60 -0.90
N PRO A 41 -29.41 -18.35 -0.59
CA PRO A 41 -29.82 -17.12 0.08
C PRO A 41 -29.32 -17.15 1.52
N SER A 42 -28.03 -16.82 1.73
CA SER A 42 -27.51 -16.54 3.06
C SER A 42 -28.06 -15.18 3.49
N PRO A 43 -28.67 -15.06 4.68
CA PRO A 43 -29.05 -13.76 5.23
C PRO A 43 -27.81 -12.89 5.54
N LEU A 44 -26.62 -13.51 5.54
CA LEU A 44 -25.33 -12.86 5.63
C LEU A 44 -24.88 -12.46 4.23
N LYS A 45 -24.84 -11.16 3.96
CA LYS A 45 -24.21 -10.59 2.76
C LYS A 45 -22.80 -11.16 2.66
N ALA A 46 -22.43 -11.73 1.50
CA ALA A 46 -21.05 -12.14 1.25
C ALA A 46 -20.16 -10.90 1.41
N GLU A 47 -19.42 -10.83 2.52
CA GLU A 47 -18.37 -9.84 2.68
C GLU A 47 -17.22 -10.26 1.76
N THR A 48 -17.23 -9.75 0.53
CA THR A 48 -16.06 -9.79 -0.33
C THR A 48 -14.99 -8.92 0.31
N PHE A 49 -14.17 -9.52 1.16
CA PHE A 49 -12.92 -8.93 1.59
C PHE A 49 -12.02 -8.87 0.36
N VAL A 50 -11.96 -7.68 -0.27
CA VAL A 50 -10.96 -7.42 -1.29
C VAL A 50 -9.63 -7.38 -0.55
N VAL A 51 -8.89 -8.47 -0.69
CA VAL A 51 -7.53 -8.58 -0.18
C VAL A 51 -6.66 -7.63 -0.99
N ALA A 52 -6.56 -6.38 -0.57
CA ALA A 52 -5.73 -5.41 -1.24
C ALA A 52 -4.25 -5.79 -1.00
N ALA A 53 -3.69 -6.64 -1.86
CA ALA A 53 -2.26 -6.89 -1.88
C ALA A 53 -1.53 -5.64 -2.42
N ARG A 54 -0.40 -5.28 -1.79
CA ARG A 54 0.50 -4.21 -2.25
C ARG A 54 1.68 -4.83 -2.97
N ASN A 55 2.16 -4.20 -4.03
CA ASN A 55 3.37 -4.66 -4.74
C ASN A 55 4.61 -3.98 -4.11
N PRO A 56 5.55 -4.75 -3.53
CA PRO A 56 6.74 -4.18 -2.89
C PRO A 56 7.63 -3.36 -3.82
N TRP A 57 7.73 -3.77 -5.09
CA TRP A 57 8.54 -3.07 -6.08
C TRP A 57 7.99 -1.69 -6.40
N ILE A 58 6.65 -1.56 -6.49
CA ILE A 58 6.02 -0.24 -6.72
C ILE A 58 6.30 0.68 -5.53
N ALA A 59 6.17 0.18 -4.30
CA ALA A 59 6.47 0.97 -3.11
C ALA A 59 7.94 1.43 -3.08
N GLY A 60 8.87 0.54 -3.40
CA GLY A 60 10.31 0.86 -3.47
C GLY A 60 10.64 1.88 -4.55
N ILE A 61 10.09 1.74 -5.77
CA ILE A 61 10.30 2.69 -6.88
C ILE A 61 9.74 4.08 -6.53
N LEU A 62 8.56 4.13 -5.91
CA LEU A 62 7.97 5.38 -5.46
C LEU A 62 8.87 6.10 -4.44
N SER A 63 9.37 5.39 -3.43
CA SER A 63 10.34 5.97 -2.47
C SER A 63 11.71 6.28 -3.08
N PHE A 64 12.10 5.58 -4.16
CA PHE A 64 13.31 5.88 -4.91
C PHE A 64 13.20 7.24 -5.62
N VAL A 65 12.04 7.56 -6.21
CA VAL A 65 11.78 8.88 -6.80
C VAL A 65 11.91 9.98 -5.75
N SER A 66 11.26 9.80 -4.59
CA SER A 66 11.36 10.73 -3.48
C SER A 66 10.88 10.09 -2.17
N PRO A 67 11.59 10.30 -1.04
CA PRO A 67 11.15 9.83 0.27
C PRO A 67 9.70 10.19 0.61
N GLY A 68 8.97 9.22 1.17
CA GLY A 68 7.58 9.37 1.59
C GLY A 68 6.54 8.82 0.60
N LEU A 69 6.82 8.82 -0.72
CA LEU A 69 5.85 8.33 -1.72
C LEU A 69 5.50 6.84 -1.54
N GLY A 70 6.48 5.97 -1.28
CA GLY A 70 6.23 4.54 -1.07
C GLY A 70 5.44 4.26 0.21
N GLN A 71 5.70 5.01 1.29
CA GLN A 71 4.91 4.94 2.53
C GLN A 71 3.47 5.39 2.31
N PHE A 72 3.25 6.46 1.53
CA PHE A 72 1.91 6.93 1.16
C PHE A 72 1.14 5.92 0.29
N TYR A 73 1.83 5.17 -0.57
CA TYR A 73 1.28 4.03 -1.32
C TYR A 73 0.87 2.87 -0.39
N ASN A 74 1.67 2.60 0.65
CA ASN A 74 1.37 1.61 1.68
C ASN A 74 0.28 2.04 2.67
N ALA A 75 -0.29 3.24 2.51
CA ALA A 75 -1.23 3.87 3.44
C ALA A 75 -0.65 4.14 4.85
N GLU A 76 0.68 4.10 5.01
CA GLU A 76 1.38 4.46 6.25
C GLU A 76 1.64 5.98 6.27
N THR A 77 0.57 6.78 6.34
CA THR A 77 0.62 8.24 6.21
C THR A 77 1.58 8.93 7.16
N MET A 78 1.57 8.54 8.43
CA MET A 78 2.45 9.15 9.44
C MET A 78 3.93 8.94 9.08
N LYS A 79 4.32 7.72 8.68
CA LYS A 79 5.69 7.46 8.24
C LYS A 79 6.04 8.23 6.96
N GLY A 80 5.10 8.30 6.01
CA GLY A 80 5.28 9.06 4.78
C GLY A 80 5.58 10.52 5.05
N PHE A 81 4.83 11.15 5.97
CA PHE A 81 5.12 12.52 6.40
C PHE A 81 6.45 12.65 7.13
N LEU A 82 6.84 11.70 7.99
CA LEU A 82 8.13 11.75 8.67
C LEU A 82 9.30 11.70 7.68
N PHE A 83 9.28 10.77 6.71
CA PHE A 83 10.32 10.68 5.69
C PHE A 83 10.32 11.89 4.75
N PHE A 84 9.15 12.34 4.31
CA PHE A 84 9.02 13.51 3.44
C PHE A 84 9.51 14.77 4.14
N LEU A 85 9.10 15.00 5.39
CA LEU A 85 9.54 16.17 6.16
C LEU A 85 11.04 16.10 6.48
N ALA A 86 11.57 14.93 6.82
CA ALA A 86 13.01 14.75 7.02
C ALA A 86 13.80 15.11 5.75
N LEU A 87 13.33 14.67 4.58
CA LEU A 87 13.90 15.08 3.29
C LEU A 87 13.86 16.60 3.15
N ILE A 88 12.71 17.26 3.31
CA ILE A 88 12.59 18.71 3.15
C ILE A 88 13.53 19.47 4.10
N VAL A 89 13.55 19.08 5.37
CA VAL A 89 14.40 19.72 6.40
C VAL A 89 15.88 19.63 6.03
N ILE A 90 16.35 18.46 5.60
CA ILE A 90 17.75 18.25 5.22
C ILE A 90 18.05 18.97 3.90
N SER A 91 17.22 18.80 2.88
CA SER A 91 17.48 19.29 1.52
C SER A 91 17.50 20.81 1.40
N PHE A 92 16.78 21.50 2.29
CA PHE A 92 16.71 22.96 2.34
C PHE A 92 17.47 23.57 3.52
N ASP A 93 18.32 22.78 4.20
CA ASP A 93 19.15 23.24 5.32
C ASP A 93 18.36 23.98 6.40
N MET A 94 17.13 23.53 6.67
CA MET A 94 16.20 24.23 7.57
C MET A 94 16.62 24.17 9.05
N VAL A 95 17.65 23.39 9.37
CA VAL A 95 18.20 23.23 10.72
C VAL A 95 19.66 23.68 10.73
N ALA A 96 19.90 24.81 11.40
CA ALA A 96 21.24 25.37 11.59
C ALA A 96 22.00 24.64 12.72
N THR A 97 22.39 23.39 12.47
CA THR A 97 23.31 22.65 13.34
C THR A 97 24.58 22.29 12.58
N ASP A 98 25.75 22.58 13.15
CA ASP A 98 27.06 22.37 12.51
C ASP A 98 27.28 20.91 12.05
N ILE A 99 26.66 19.95 12.76
CA ILE A 99 26.75 18.52 12.45
C ILE A 99 25.96 18.17 11.19
N LEU A 100 24.70 18.63 11.07
CA LEU A 100 23.87 18.34 9.91
C LEU A 100 24.45 18.99 8.65
N THR A 101 24.92 20.24 8.74
CA THR A 101 25.53 20.93 7.59
C THR A 101 26.83 20.24 7.15
N ARG A 102 27.68 19.81 8.09
CA ARG A 102 28.95 19.14 7.77
C ARG A 102 28.76 17.78 7.12
N PHE A 103 27.77 17.01 7.56
CA PHE A 103 27.49 15.66 7.06
C PHE A 103 26.22 15.60 6.21
N HIS A 104 25.87 16.71 5.56
CA HIS A 104 24.62 16.88 4.81
C HIS A 104 24.34 15.74 3.84
N ALA A 105 25.31 15.40 2.98
CA ALA A 105 25.18 14.33 2.01
C ALA A 105 24.90 12.96 2.66
N ILE A 106 25.54 12.65 3.80
CA ILE A 106 25.33 11.39 4.51
C ILE A 106 23.89 11.32 5.04
N PHE A 107 23.38 12.40 5.64
CA PHE A 107 22.01 12.43 6.13
C PHE A 107 20.99 12.40 4.99
N PHE A 108 21.23 13.15 3.92
CA PHE A 108 20.35 13.19 2.75
C PHE A 108 20.21 11.81 2.10
N PHE A 109 21.33 11.17 1.72
CA PHE A 109 21.30 9.84 1.12
C PHE A 109 20.92 8.75 2.13
N GLY A 110 21.27 8.91 3.41
CA GLY A 110 20.87 8.00 4.48
C GLY A 110 19.36 7.94 4.65
N VAL A 111 18.70 9.08 4.79
CA VAL A 111 17.22 9.15 4.88
C VAL A 111 16.58 8.60 3.62
N TRP A 112 17.15 8.88 2.44
CA TRP A 112 16.64 8.36 1.18
C TRP A 112 16.67 6.83 1.10
N ILE A 113 17.83 6.21 1.38
CA ILE A 113 17.98 4.75 1.36
C ILE A 113 17.08 4.09 2.42
N LEU A 114 17.02 4.66 3.62
CA LEU A 114 16.13 4.18 4.68
C LEU A 114 14.66 4.23 4.27
N SER A 115 14.23 5.29 3.57
CA SER A 115 12.86 5.43 3.07
C SER A 115 12.53 4.36 2.02
N ILE A 116 13.45 4.04 1.12
CA ILE A 116 13.28 2.97 0.13
C ILE A 116 13.11 1.62 0.82
N PHE A 117 14.02 1.31 1.75
CA PHE A 117 14.00 0.05 2.48
C PHE A 117 12.70 -0.11 3.31
N ASP A 118 12.30 0.92 4.06
CA ASP A 118 11.07 0.88 4.86
C ASP A 118 9.82 0.73 3.98
N ALA A 119 9.74 1.43 2.84
CA ALA A 119 8.60 1.32 1.92
C ALA A 119 8.51 -0.08 1.30
N PHE A 120 9.63 -0.62 0.82
CA PHE A 120 9.68 -1.96 0.24
C PHE A 120 9.32 -3.03 1.28
N TYR A 121 9.95 -2.98 2.45
CA TYR A 121 9.73 -3.96 3.52
C TYR A 121 8.29 -3.90 4.05
N SER A 122 7.74 -2.70 4.26
CA SER A 122 6.36 -2.55 4.73
C SER A 122 5.35 -3.06 3.69
N ALA A 123 5.59 -2.83 2.40
CA ALA A 123 4.77 -3.39 1.33
C ALA A 123 4.88 -4.92 1.25
N TRP A 124 6.07 -5.49 1.46
CA TRP A 124 6.28 -6.93 1.52
C TRP A 124 5.54 -7.57 2.70
N GLN A 125 5.51 -6.91 3.86
CA GLN A 125 4.73 -7.37 5.01
C GLN A 125 3.22 -7.34 4.73
N ILE A 126 2.73 -6.33 4.02
CA ILE A 126 1.31 -6.26 3.60
C ILE A 126 0.99 -7.35 2.59
N SER A 127 1.88 -7.62 1.63
CA SER A 127 1.67 -8.66 0.60
C SER A 127 1.67 -10.08 1.17
N HIS A 128 2.35 -10.31 2.30
CA HIS A 128 2.41 -11.61 3.00
C HIS A 128 1.44 -11.69 4.19
N PHE A 129 0.48 -10.77 4.31
CA PHE A 129 -0.53 -10.74 5.38
C PHE A 129 0.04 -10.66 6.81
N VAL A 130 1.29 -10.23 6.96
CA VAL A 130 1.92 -9.98 8.27
C VAL A 130 1.34 -8.73 8.91
N LYS A 131 0.92 -7.76 8.08
CA LYS A 131 0.26 -6.52 8.49
C LYS A 131 -1.10 -6.39 7.81
N PRO A 132 -2.13 -5.83 8.51
CA PRO A 132 -3.42 -5.58 7.90
C PRO A 132 -3.28 -4.52 6.81
N CYS A 133 -3.88 -4.78 5.64
CA CYS A 133 -3.93 -3.79 4.58
C CYS A 133 -5.04 -2.78 4.88
N THR A 134 -4.67 -1.49 4.97
CA THR A 134 -5.66 -0.42 4.93
C THR A 134 -6.11 -0.22 3.49
N THR A 135 -7.41 -0.19 3.25
CA THR A 135 -7.97 0.01 1.91
C THR A 135 -7.62 1.38 1.34
N GLY A 136 -7.11 1.41 0.11
CA GLY A 136 -6.73 2.63 -0.62
C GLY A 136 -5.31 3.15 -0.34
N ALA A 137 -4.73 3.86 -1.29
CA ALA A 137 -3.54 4.67 -1.05
C ALA A 137 -3.95 5.97 -0.34
N SER A 138 -3.03 6.60 0.37
CA SER A 138 -3.33 7.87 1.03
C SER A 138 -3.52 9.01 0.01
N TYR A 139 -4.41 9.96 0.31
CA TYR A 139 -4.60 11.16 -0.52
C TYR A 139 -3.32 11.98 -0.69
N ALA A 140 -2.43 11.94 0.31
CA ALA A 140 -1.13 12.58 0.26
C ALA A 140 -0.27 12.08 -0.91
N LEU A 141 -0.37 10.80 -1.29
CA LEU A 141 0.31 10.25 -2.47
C LEU A 141 -0.06 11.04 -3.73
N TYR A 142 -1.37 11.15 -4.00
CA TYR A 142 -1.86 11.76 -5.22
C TYR A 142 -1.56 13.26 -5.27
N ILE A 143 -1.73 13.95 -4.14
CA ILE A 143 -1.39 15.38 -4.02
C ILE A 143 0.09 15.59 -4.32
N LEU A 144 0.98 14.77 -3.74
CA LEU A 144 2.41 14.90 -3.94
C LEU A 144 2.83 14.56 -5.37
N LEU A 145 2.22 13.54 -6.00
CA LEU A 145 2.46 13.22 -7.41
C LEU A 145 2.03 14.35 -8.35
N VAL A 146 0.88 14.98 -8.10
CA VAL A 146 0.43 16.14 -8.88
C VAL A 146 1.39 17.32 -8.71
N LEU A 147 1.84 17.60 -7.48
CA LEU A 147 2.82 18.64 -7.21
C LEU A 147 4.15 18.36 -7.94
N TYR A 148 4.66 17.13 -7.88
CA TYR A 148 5.89 16.74 -8.57
C TYR A 148 5.74 16.82 -10.09
N ALA A 149 4.63 16.35 -10.65
CA ALA A 149 4.34 16.47 -12.07
C ALA A 149 4.30 17.94 -12.51
N PHE A 150 3.71 18.83 -11.69
CA PHE A 150 3.71 20.26 -11.94
C PHE A 150 5.12 20.87 -11.91
N ILE A 151 5.94 20.55 -10.89
CA ILE A 151 7.32 21.04 -10.76
C ILE A 151 8.18 20.59 -11.95
N VAL A 152 8.12 19.30 -12.30
CA VAL A 152 8.85 18.75 -13.45
C VAL A 152 8.34 19.35 -14.75
N GLY A 153 7.02 19.49 -14.92
CA GLY A 153 6.42 20.14 -16.09
C GLY A 153 6.86 21.59 -16.26
N LEU A 154 6.94 22.35 -15.16
CA LEU A 154 7.44 23.73 -15.17
C LEU A 154 8.91 23.78 -15.59
N HIS A 155 9.74 22.87 -15.07
CA HIS A 155 11.15 22.76 -15.46
C HIS A 155 11.29 22.46 -16.95
N LEU A 156 10.53 21.50 -17.48
CA LEU A 156 10.56 21.15 -18.89
C LEU A 156 10.05 22.28 -19.80
N TYR A 157 9.09 23.09 -19.33
CA TYR A 157 8.51 24.19 -20.10
C TYR A 157 9.34 25.47 -20.07
N THR A 158 9.90 25.83 -18.91
CA THR A 158 10.54 27.14 -18.68
C THR A 158 12.05 27.06 -18.42
N GLY A 159 12.58 25.86 -18.16
CA GLY A 159 13.92 25.67 -17.60
C GLY A 159 14.03 25.97 -16.11
N GLN A 160 12.94 26.41 -15.46
CA GLN A 160 12.86 26.69 -14.01
C GLN A 160 11.84 25.76 -13.33
N PRO A 161 12.10 25.25 -12.11
CA PRO A 161 13.30 25.46 -11.29
C PRO A 161 14.52 24.73 -11.87
N ASP A 162 15.74 25.12 -11.49
CA ASP A 162 16.97 24.54 -12.03
C ASP A 162 17.18 23.08 -11.58
N THR A 163 18.13 22.39 -12.22
CA THR A 163 18.45 20.99 -11.88
C THR A 163 18.98 20.86 -10.45
N ALA A 164 19.64 21.88 -9.92
CA ALA A 164 20.09 21.93 -8.53
C ALA A 164 18.90 21.96 -7.54
N TYR A 165 17.84 22.69 -7.85
CA TYR A 165 16.60 22.66 -7.06
C TYR A 165 15.89 21.30 -7.19
N LEU A 166 15.82 20.73 -8.39
CA LEU A 166 15.24 19.39 -8.58
C LEU A 166 16.01 18.32 -7.79
N ALA A 167 17.33 18.39 -7.74
CA ALA A 167 18.18 17.50 -6.95
C ALA A 167 17.84 17.52 -5.45
N LYS A 168 17.28 18.61 -4.92
CA LYS A 168 16.82 18.69 -3.52
C LYS A 168 15.56 17.89 -3.25
N LEU A 169 14.69 17.72 -4.25
CA LEU A 169 13.41 17.01 -4.10
C LEU A 169 13.47 15.56 -4.60
N PHE A 170 14.34 15.31 -5.57
CA PHE A 170 14.53 14.03 -6.24
C PHE A 170 15.98 13.57 -6.07
N PRO A 171 16.29 12.75 -5.06
CA PRO A 171 17.65 12.26 -4.83
C PRO A 171 18.30 11.57 -6.05
N PRO A 172 17.58 10.87 -6.94
CA PRO A 172 18.17 10.38 -8.19
C PRO A 172 18.74 11.49 -9.08
N VAL A 173 18.13 12.67 -9.10
CA VAL A 173 18.64 13.83 -9.86
C VAL A 173 19.92 14.35 -9.24
N ALA A 174 20.04 14.34 -7.90
CA ALA A 174 21.29 14.70 -7.22
C ALA A 174 22.45 13.77 -7.60
N LEU A 175 22.19 12.46 -7.79
CA LEU A 175 23.20 11.51 -8.25
C LEU A 175 23.66 11.74 -9.69
N MET A 176 22.80 12.29 -10.55
CA MET A 176 23.12 12.58 -11.95
C MET A 176 23.79 13.95 -12.13
N ALA A 177 23.61 14.85 -11.17
CA ALA A 177 24.10 16.23 -11.23
C ALA A 177 25.43 16.46 -10.51
N GLY A 178 25.89 15.50 -9.69
CA GLY A 178 27.20 15.50 -9.02
C GLY A 178 28.24 14.68 -9.77
#